data_AF-A0A8T2ZBT5-F1
#
_entry.id   AF-A0A8T2ZBT5-F1
#
_cell.length_a   1.000
_cell.length_b   1.000
_cell.length_c   1.000
_cell.angle_alpha   90.00
_cell.angle_beta   90.00
_cell.angle_gamma   90.00
#
_symmetry.space_group_name_H-M   'P 1'
#
loop_
_entity.id
_entity.type
_entity.pdbx_description
1 polymer ?
#
loop_
_entity_poly.entity_id
_entity_poly.type
_entity_poly.pdbx_seq_one_letter_code
_entity_poly.pdbx_strand_id
1 'polypeptide(L)'
;MEIFTKKLTPIDFDRGLVLPPRSNLEPLQHFQGTIELSTIVESAAGARLLDPVIIHCSTIRGSLVFKRGWYDIARYVGLKSGDTVTFYQEDNGGARFKLTVKN
;
A
#
# COMPACT_ATOMS: atom_id res chain seq x y z
N MET A 1 0.48 -5.43 -12.55
CA MET A 1 0.02 -4.10 -13.03
C MET A 1 0.25 -3.06 -11.95
N GLU A 2 0.89 -1.94 -12.27
CA GLU A 2 1.06 -0.83 -11.30
C GLU A 2 -0.29 -0.14 -11.04
N ILE A 3 -0.58 0.09 -9.76
CA ILE A 3 -1.75 0.83 -9.28
C ILE A 3 -1.31 2.28 -9.01
N PHE A 4 -0.25 2.48 -8.22
CA PHE A 4 0.29 3.80 -7.98
C PHE A 4 1.74 3.74 -7.50
N THR A 5 2.49 4.81 -7.80
CA THR A 5 3.75 5.17 -7.14
C THR A 5 3.55 6.45 -6.33
N LYS A 6 4.09 6.50 -5.11
CA LYS A 6 3.98 7.69 -4.24
C LYS A 6 5.26 7.94 -3.44
N LYS A 7 5.68 9.21 -3.41
CA LYS A 7 6.64 9.72 -2.42
C LYS A 7 5.91 10.03 -1.11
N LEU A 8 6.36 9.43 -0.02
CA LEU A 8 5.73 9.52 1.28
C LEU A 8 5.90 10.90 1.91
N THR A 9 4.84 11.35 2.57
CA THR A 9 4.79 12.60 3.32
C THR A 9 4.50 12.31 4.79
N PRO A 10 4.70 13.26 5.73
CA PRO A 10 4.38 13.06 7.14
C PRO A 10 2.91 12.62 7.35
N ILE A 11 1.99 13.13 6.52
CA ILE A 11 0.55 12.79 6.56
C ILE A 11 0.32 11.28 6.39
N ASP A 12 1.15 10.60 5.60
CA ASP A 12 1.01 9.17 5.35
C ASP A 12 1.28 8.33 6.59
N PHE A 13 2.09 8.84 7.53
CA PHE A 13 2.39 8.18 8.80
C PHE A 13 1.39 8.53 9.90
N ASP A 14 0.74 9.70 9.82
CA ASP A 14 -0.25 10.13 10.82
C ASP A 14 -1.66 9.62 10.47
N ARG A 15 -2.05 9.77 9.20
CA ARG A 15 -3.43 9.54 8.73
C ARG A 15 -3.54 8.32 7.84
N GLY A 16 -2.44 7.61 7.58
CA GLY A 16 -2.40 6.46 6.69
C GLY A 16 -2.11 6.88 5.25
N LEU A 17 -1.69 5.93 4.43
CA LEU A 17 -1.24 6.20 3.06
C LEU A 17 -2.43 6.61 2.18
N VAL A 18 -2.48 7.89 1.83
CA VAL A 18 -3.49 8.43 0.93
C VAL A 18 -3.08 8.13 -0.50
N LEU A 19 -3.93 7.45 -1.27
CA LEU A 19 -3.62 7.12 -2.66
C LEU A 19 -3.52 8.38 -3.52
N PRO A 20 -2.55 8.48 -4.44
CA PRO A 20 -2.46 9.60 -5.38
C PRO A 20 -3.72 9.73 -6.25
N PRO A 21 -4.11 10.96 -6.68
CA PRO A 21 -5.28 11.15 -7.55
C PRO A 21 -5.21 10.43 -8.90
N ARG A 22 -4.00 10.12 -9.40
CA ARG A 22 -3.77 9.44 -10.68
C ARG A 22 -3.58 7.92 -10.55
N SER A 23 -3.99 7.33 -9.43
CA SER A 23 -3.90 5.88 -9.23
C SER A 23 -4.78 5.14 -10.24
N ASN A 24 -4.31 4.02 -10.79
CA ASN A 24 -5.17 3.10 -11.54
C ASN A 24 -5.99 2.27 -10.56
N LEU A 25 -7.25 2.64 -10.37
CA LEU A 25 -8.14 2.02 -9.39
C LEU A 25 -8.90 0.81 -9.94
N GLU A 26 -8.83 0.49 -11.24
CA GLU A 26 -9.53 -0.68 -11.80
C GLU A 26 -9.26 -2.00 -11.05
N PRO A 27 -8.04 -2.28 -10.57
CA PRO A 27 -7.72 -3.43 -9.71
C PRO A 27 -8.48 -3.48 -8.39
N LEU A 28 -8.75 -2.30 -7.84
CA LEU A 28 -9.47 -2.09 -6.60
C LEU A 28 -10.94 -1.97 -6.99
N GLN A 29 -11.61 -3.11 -7.16
CA GLN A 29 -13.03 -3.20 -7.50
C GLN A 29 -13.83 -2.07 -6.84
N HIS A 30 -14.71 -1.39 -7.58
CA HIS A 30 -15.52 -0.29 -7.04
C HIS A 30 -16.19 -0.70 -5.73
N PHE A 31 -15.70 -0.16 -4.62
CA PHE A 31 -16.19 -0.46 -3.28
C PHE A 31 -16.54 0.83 -2.54
N GLN A 32 -17.57 0.74 -1.71
CA GLN A 32 -17.88 1.75 -0.70
C GLN A 32 -17.64 1.15 0.68
N GLY A 33 -16.98 1.89 1.56
CA GLY A 33 -16.62 1.42 2.90
C GLY A 33 -15.16 1.00 3.01
N THR A 34 -14.91 -0.22 3.50
CA THR A 34 -13.56 -0.75 3.73
C THR A 34 -13.43 -2.12 3.09
N ILE A 35 -12.30 -2.37 2.43
CA ILE A 35 -11.91 -3.69 1.94
C ILE A 35 -10.53 -4.08 2.50
N GLU A 36 -10.27 -5.37 2.48
CA GLU A 36 -9.00 -5.95 2.89
C GLU A 36 -8.17 -6.34 1.66
N LEU A 37 -6.92 -5.88 1.63
CA LEU A 37 -5.96 -6.14 0.55
C LEU A 37 -4.82 -7.00 1.11
N SER A 38 -4.83 -8.30 0.79
CA SER A 38 -3.69 -9.17 1.08
C SER A 38 -2.49 -8.76 0.23
N THR A 39 -1.43 -8.30 0.88
CA THR A 39 -0.30 -7.62 0.24
C THR A 39 1.04 -8.22 0.65
N ILE A 40 1.83 -8.64 -0.32
CA ILE A 40 3.25 -8.95 -0.13
C ILE A 40 4.05 -7.65 -0.11
N VAL A 41 5.00 -7.53 0.81
CA VAL A 41 5.89 -6.37 0.89
C VAL A 41 7.31 -6.78 0.53
N GLU A 42 7.92 -6.03 -0.37
CA GLU A 42 9.25 -6.28 -0.88
C GLU A 42 10.07 -4.98 -0.90
N SER A 43 11.29 -5.03 -0.41
CA SER A 43 12.25 -3.93 -0.54
C SER A 43 12.92 -3.92 -1.91
N ALA A 44 13.41 -2.76 -2.32
CA ALA A 44 14.25 -2.64 -3.52
C ALA A 44 15.51 -3.53 -3.48
N ALA A 45 15.95 -3.97 -2.29
CA ALA A 45 17.06 -4.90 -2.11
C ALA A 45 16.65 -6.39 -2.20
N GLY A 46 15.38 -6.69 -2.50
CA GLY A 46 14.86 -8.05 -2.64
C GLY A 46 14.46 -8.72 -1.33
N ALA A 47 14.65 -8.06 -0.17
CA ALA A 47 14.12 -8.57 1.10
C ALA A 47 12.59 -8.49 1.09
N ARG A 48 11.92 -9.59 1.44
CA ARG A 48 10.46 -9.75 1.39
C ARG A 48 9.91 -10.19 2.74
N LEU A 49 8.76 -9.67 3.13
CA LEU A 49 8.00 -10.21 4.26
C LEU A 49 7.50 -11.63 3.94
N LEU A 50 7.76 -12.57 4.85
CA LEU A 50 7.39 -13.98 4.67
C LEU A 50 5.87 -14.16 4.53
N ASP A 51 5.11 -13.47 5.39
CA ASP A 51 3.65 -13.50 5.38
C ASP A 51 3.06 -12.25 4.72
N PRO A 52 1.97 -12.38 3.94
CA PRO A 52 1.22 -11.25 3.44
C PRO A 52 0.67 -10.38 4.59
N VAL A 53 0.77 -9.06 4.43
CA VAL A 53 0.15 -8.10 5.34
C VAL A 53 -1.23 -7.73 4.81
N ILE A 54 -2.23 -7.77 5.68
CA ILE A 54 -3.60 -7.32 5.34
C ILE A 54 -3.69 -5.80 5.48
N ILE A 55 -3.80 -5.12 4.35
CA ILE A 55 -3.99 -3.67 4.30
C ILE A 55 -5.49 -3.36 4.25
N HIS A 56 -5.99 -2.60 5.24
CA HIS A 56 -7.34 -2.04 5.18
C HIS A 56 -7.36 -0.82 4.28
N CYS A 57 -8.03 -0.93 3.13
CA CYS A 57 -8.26 0.19 2.22
C CYS A 57 -9.66 0.75 2.47
N SER A 58 -9.73 2.04 2.78
CA SER A 58 -10.98 2.73 3.11
C SER A 58 -11.29 3.83 2.10
N THR A 59 -12.56 3.96 1.72
CA THR A 59 -13.09 5.09 0.94
C THR A 59 -13.69 6.13 1.89
N ILE A 60 -12.85 6.96 2.51
CA ILE A 60 -13.32 8.01 3.43
C ILE A 60 -13.46 9.32 2.65
N ARG A 61 -14.68 9.88 2.60
CA ARG A 61 -14.97 11.19 1.99
C ARG A 61 -14.42 11.34 0.56
N GLY A 62 -14.53 10.29 -0.25
CA GLY A 62 -14.07 10.27 -1.64
C GLY A 62 -12.56 10.06 -1.83
N SER A 63 -11.79 9.89 -0.74
CA SER A 63 -10.37 9.54 -0.80
C SER A 63 -10.14 8.08 -0.42
N LEU A 64 -9.27 7.41 -1.17
CA LEU A 64 -8.79 6.06 -0.83
C LEU A 64 -7.58 6.16 0.11
N VAL A 65 -7.67 5.50 1.25
CA VAL A 65 -6.62 5.54 2.27
C VAL A 65 -6.34 4.14 2.80
N PHE A 66 -5.08 3.74 2.77
CA PHE A 66 -4.60 2.53 3.44
C PHE A 66 -4.33 2.80 4.92
N LYS A 67 -4.84 1.94 5.80
CA LYS A 67 -4.85 2.12 7.26
C LYS A 67 -4.04 1.06 7.98
N ARG A 68 -4.67 0.20 8.79
CA ARG A 68 -4.03 -0.70 9.78
C ARG A 68 -2.73 -1.35 9.27
N GLY A 69 -2.82 -2.17 8.22
CA GLY A 69 -1.65 -2.84 7.65
C GLY A 69 -0.59 -1.92 7.06
N TRP A 70 -0.94 -0.71 6.61
CA TRP A 70 0.07 0.26 6.17
C TRP A 70 0.98 0.73 7.33
N TYR A 71 0.42 0.98 8.51
CA TYR A 71 1.22 1.41 9.66
C TYR A 71 2.20 0.31 10.11
N ASP A 72 1.77 -0.95 10.07
CA ASP A 72 2.62 -2.10 10.41
C ASP A 72 3.80 -2.20 9.42
N ILE A 73 3.53 -2.05 8.13
CA ILE A 73 4.56 -2.04 7.08
C ILE A 73 5.54 -0.90 7.29
N ALA A 74 5.04 0.33 7.45
CA ALA A 74 5.87 1.51 7.60
C ALA A 74 6.81 1.39 8.81
N ARG A 75 6.30 0.86 9.92
CA ARG A 75 7.09 0.61 11.13
C ARG A 75 8.11 -0.50 10.95
N TYR A 76 7.72 -1.63 10.35
CA TYR A 76 8.59 -2.79 10.20
C TYR A 76 9.77 -2.51 9.24
N VAL A 77 9.46 -1.88 8.10
CA VAL A 77 10.46 -1.52 7.08
C VAL A 77 11.31 -0.33 7.52
N GLY A 78 10.82 0.49 8.45
CA GLY A 78 11.49 1.73 8.86
C GLY A 78 11.35 2.85 7.82
N LEU A 79 10.16 2.95 7.18
CA LEU A 79 9.87 4.00 6.21
C LEU A 79 9.83 5.38 6.87
N LYS A 80 10.29 6.39 6.14
CA LYS A 80 10.27 7.80 6.54
C LYS A 80 9.71 8.69 5.44
N SER A 81 9.37 9.92 5.80
CA SER A 81 8.99 10.94 4.84
C SER A 81 10.12 11.14 3.81
N GLY A 82 9.74 11.15 2.53
CA GLY A 82 10.69 11.24 1.42
C GLY A 82 10.95 9.92 0.70
N ASP A 83 10.71 8.78 1.36
CA ASP A 83 10.82 7.46 0.72
C ASP A 83 9.74 7.27 -0.35
N THR A 84 9.92 6.29 -1.22
CA THR A 84 8.97 5.99 -2.30
C THR A 84 8.41 4.59 -2.16
N VAL A 85 7.11 4.45 -2.36
CA VAL A 85 6.44 3.15 -2.42
C VAL A 85 5.71 3.00 -3.74
N THR A 86 5.70 1.80 -4.30
CA THR A 86 4.89 1.46 -5.47
C THR A 86 4.01 0.26 -5.16
N PHE A 87 2.73 0.38 -5.45
CA PHE A 87 1.74 -0.65 -5.22
C PHE A 87 1.27 -1.25 -6.54
N TYR A 88 1.22 -2.57 -6.59
CA TYR A 88 0.90 -3.35 -7.77
C TYR A 88 -0.20 -4.36 -7.45
N GLN A 89 -1.02 -4.66 -8.44
CA GLN A 89 -1.74 -5.92 -8.51
C GLN A 89 -0.84 -6.96 -9.19
N GLU A 90 -0.54 -8.04 -8.50
CA GLU A 90 0.27 -9.15 -8.98
C GLU A 90 -0.19 -10.42 -8.25
N ASP A 91 -0.62 -11.43 -8.99
CA ASP A 91 -1.03 -12.71 -8.41
C ASP A 91 0.21 -13.55 -8.13
N ASN A 92 0.63 -13.56 -6.87
CA ASN A 92 1.88 -14.17 -6.42
C ASN A 92 1.65 -15.51 -5.70
N GLY A 93 0.58 -16.24 -6.02
CA GLY A 93 0.30 -17.58 -5.49
C GLY A 93 -0.04 -17.64 -3.99
N GLY A 94 -0.35 -16.49 -3.39
CA GLY A 94 -0.67 -16.35 -1.96
C GLY A 94 -1.14 -14.94 -1.56
N ALA A 95 -0.83 -13.92 -2.35
CA ALA A 95 -1.42 -12.59 -2.24
C ALA A 95 -1.66 -12.00 -3.63
N ARG A 96 -2.70 -11.17 -3.75
CA ARG A 96 -3.11 -10.52 -5.00
C ARG A 96 -2.41 -9.18 -5.24
N PHE A 97 -1.76 -8.64 -4.22
CA PHE A 97 -1.11 -7.35 -4.26
C PHE A 97 0.33 -7.43 -3.79
N LYS A 98 1.15 -6.52 -4.32
CA LYS A 98 2.54 -6.32 -3.95
C LYS A 98 2.80 -4.85 -3.68
N LEU A 99 3.50 -4.54 -2.60
CA LEU A 99 4.04 -3.22 -2.30
C LEU A 99 5.55 -3.28 -2.36
N THR A 100 6.16 -2.51 -3.26
CA THR A 100 7.60 -2.30 -3.26
C THR A 100 7.95 -1.02 -2.52
N VAL A 101 9.05 -1.06 -1.77
CA VAL A 101 9.55 0.06 -0.99
C VAL A 101 10.97 0.43 -1.41
N LYS A 102 11.21 1.73 -1.55
CA LYS A 102 12.52 2.31 -1.88
C LYS A 102 12.82 3.45 -0.91
N ASN A 103 13.80 3.21 -0.04
CA ASN A 103 14.24 4.10 1.04
C ASN A 103 15.49 4.90 0.63
#